data_AF-A0A125YVC3-F1
#
_entry.id   AF-A0A125YVC3-F1
#
_cell.length_a   1.000
_cell.length_b   1.000
_cell.length_c   1.000
_cell.angle_alpha   90.00
_cell.angle_beta   90.00
_cell.angle_gamma   90.00
#
_symmetry.space_group_name_H-M   'P 1'
#
loop_
_entity.id
_entity.type
_entity.pdbx_description
1 polymer ?
#
loop_
_entity_poly.entity_id
_entity_poly.type
_entity_poly.pdbx_seq_one_letter_code
_entity_poly.pdbx_strand_id
1 'polypeptide(L)'
;MFAAVARRTATGTLPGAVTLFGRKSFEGYYRDYPLHPRNFGVMASLFSTGKFELPALPYDYNALEPYISAKTLKFHHDKHHATYVKNLNELIKGTDYENQKLEDIIRNADGPTFNNAAQAWNHTFFWNSMKPNGGGEPTGLVKEQIDRCFSSFSKYKEEFSEKATKHFGSGWAWLVWCNEKRRLEVIETHDAGNPITMKKWPIITCDLWEHGYYLDRQNDRGAYVKSWWSVVNWDFANEKLEKAMRGDPIDETVGGGQ
;
A
#
# COMPACT_ATOMS: atom_id res chain seq x y z
N MET A 1 -36.40 -43.42 2.28
CA MET A 1 -37.58 -43.86 3.06
C MET A 1 -37.96 -42.69 3.98
N PHE A 2 -38.74 -41.69 3.55
CA PHE A 2 -40.20 -41.61 3.34
C PHE A 2 -41.08 -41.74 4.60
N ALA A 3 -41.59 -40.59 5.07
CA ALA A 3 -42.97 -40.26 5.48
C ALA A 3 -42.96 -38.74 5.80
N ALA A 4 -43.60 -37.77 5.10
CA ALA A 4 -45.00 -37.59 4.65
C ALA A 4 -45.96 -37.47 5.88
N VAL A 5 -46.82 -36.45 6.11
CA VAL A 5 -47.72 -35.64 5.26
C VAL A 5 -48.33 -34.45 6.05
N ALA A 6 -48.25 -33.23 5.47
CA ALA A 6 -49.28 -32.16 5.27
C ALA A 6 -50.03 -31.48 6.46
N ARG A 7 -50.67 -30.29 6.35
CA ARG A 7 -51.33 -29.60 5.20
C ARG A 7 -51.76 -28.14 5.57
N ARG A 8 -51.59 -27.18 4.64
CA ARG A 8 -52.46 -26.01 4.25
C ARG A 8 -52.78 -24.89 5.29
N THR A 9 -53.02 -23.59 4.96
CA THR A 9 -53.42 -22.80 3.75
C THR A 9 -53.16 -21.29 4.03
N ALA A 10 -52.63 -20.49 3.09
CA ALA A 10 -53.31 -19.51 2.19
C ALA A 10 -53.85 -18.25 2.92
N THR A 11 -53.79 -16.98 2.48
CA THR A 11 -54.01 -16.30 1.18
C THR A 11 -53.61 -14.81 1.30
N GLY A 12 -53.46 -14.07 0.19
CA GLY A 12 -53.67 -12.61 0.18
C GLY A 12 -52.91 -11.82 -0.89
N THR A 13 -53.59 -11.43 -1.97
CA THR A 13 -53.09 -10.69 -3.13
C THR A 13 -53.49 -9.20 -3.09
N LEU A 14 -52.64 -8.35 -3.70
CA LEU A 14 -52.73 -6.92 -4.13
C LEU A 14 -54.11 -6.46 -4.70
N PRO A 15 -54.47 -5.14 -4.87
CA PRO A 15 -53.69 -4.12 -5.60
C PRO A 15 -53.97 -2.61 -5.31
N GLY A 16 -53.29 -1.70 -6.02
CA GLY A 16 -53.75 -0.32 -6.20
C GLY A 16 -52.71 0.69 -6.73
N ALA A 17 -52.72 0.94 -8.04
CA ALA A 17 -52.02 2.05 -8.69
C ALA A 17 -53.04 3.15 -9.06
N VAL A 18 -52.68 4.43 -8.93
CA VAL A 18 -53.37 5.55 -9.59
C VAL A 18 -52.36 6.59 -10.03
N THR A 19 -52.34 6.86 -11.33
CA THR A 19 -51.69 8.01 -11.98
C THR A 19 -52.80 8.82 -12.64
N LEU A 20 -52.84 10.16 -12.50
CA LEU A 20 -53.49 11.02 -13.48
C LEU A 20 -53.02 12.49 -13.40
N PHE A 21 -52.89 13.05 -14.59
CA PHE A 21 -52.39 14.38 -14.98
C PHE A 21 -53.36 15.53 -14.68
N GLY A 22 -52.84 16.76 -14.57
CA GLY A 22 -53.64 17.98 -14.69
C GLY A 22 -52.82 19.28 -14.64
N ARG A 23 -52.67 19.95 -15.80
CA ARG A 23 -52.01 21.25 -16.00
C ARG A 23 -52.97 22.44 -15.77
N LYS A 24 -52.34 23.63 -15.62
CA LYS A 24 -52.79 25.03 -15.85
C LYS A 24 -53.20 25.80 -14.59
N SER A 25 -52.33 26.67 -14.07
CA SER A 25 -52.02 28.08 -14.47
C SER A 25 -53.02 29.08 -13.86
N PHE A 26 -52.56 29.86 -12.89
CA PHE A 26 -53.12 31.17 -12.60
C PHE A 26 -51.99 32.13 -12.26
N GLU A 27 -52.04 33.27 -12.93
CA GLU A 27 -51.08 34.36 -12.97
C GLU A 27 -51.49 35.40 -11.93
N GLY A 28 -50.54 36.07 -11.27
CA GLY A 28 -50.83 37.35 -10.61
C GLY A 28 -50.16 37.63 -9.26
N TYR A 29 -48.98 38.25 -9.33
CA TYR A 29 -48.55 39.41 -8.54
C TYR A 29 -48.54 39.33 -7.00
N TYR A 30 -47.34 39.15 -6.43
CA TYR A 30 -46.81 40.05 -5.40
C TYR A 30 -45.29 40.24 -5.60
N ARG A 31 -44.87 41.47 -5.36
CA ARG A 31 -43.55 42.07 -5.60
C ARG A 31 -42.45 41.58 -4.65
N ASP A 32 -41.23 41.63 -5.19
CA ASP A 32 -39.94 41.93 -4.56
C ASP A 32 -39.37 40.99 -3.49
N TYR A 33 -38.41 40.13 -3.89
CA TYR A 33 -37.05 39.97 -3.33
C TYR A 33 -36.24 39.04 -4.27
N PRO A 34 -35.15 39.49 -4.93
CA PRO A 34 -34.32 38.59 -5.71
C PRO A 34 -33.43 37.75 -4.79
N LEU A 35 -33.86 36.51 -4.52
CA LEU A 35 -32.98 35.41 -4.11
C LEU A 35 -32.48 34.71 -5.38
N HIS A 36 -31.22 34.94 -5.74
CA HIS A 36 -30.52 34.17 -6.75
C HIS A 36 -29.02 34.08 -6.40
N PRO A 37 -28.32 33.06 -6.90
CA PRO A 37 -28.25 31.75 -6.29
C PRO A 37 -26.96 31.61 -5.48
N ARG A 38 -26.98 30.78 -4.44
CA ARG A 38 -25.75 30.28 -3.83
C ARG A 38 -24.99 29.54 -4.94
N ASN A 39 -23.92 30.16 -5.42
CA ASN A 39 -22.81 29.44 -6.03
C ASN A 39 -22.32 28.45 -4.97
N PHE A 40 -22.84 27.23 -5.01
CA PHE A 40 -22.10 26.08 -4.50
C PHE A 40 -20.94 25.85 -5.48
N GLY A 41 -19.94 26.72 -5.37
CA GLY A 41 -18.58 26.31 -5.68
C GLY A 41 -18.28 25.18 -4.71
N VAL A 42 -18.45 23.95 -5.17
CA VAL A 42 -17.88 22.78 -4.51
C VAL A 42 -16.38 22.93 -4.68
N MET A 43 -15.78 23.72 -3.77
CA MET A 43 -14.38 23.58 -3.45
C MET A 43 -14.27 22.17 -2.89
N ALA A 44 -13.79 21.25 -3.72
CA ALA A 44 -13.35 19.94 -3.29
C ALA A 44 -12.16 20.13 -2.34
N SER A 45 -12.47 20.45 -1.08
CA SER A 45 -11.57 20.25 0.05
C SER A 45 -11.84 18.86 0.58
N LEU A 46 -10.80 18.04 0.62
CA LEU A 46 -10.60 16.96 1.60
C LEU A 46 -9.23 16.32 1.29
N PHE A 47 -8.16 17.11 1.41
CA PHE A 47 -6.86 16.53 1.73
C PHE A 47 -6.79 16.35 3.25
N SER A 48 -6.36 15.16 3.66
CA SER A 48 -6.26 14.68 5.04
C SER A 48 -5.67 15.72 5.98
N THR A 49 -6.39 16.11 7.04
CA THR A 49 -5.88 16.96 8.13
C THR A 49 -5.15 16.15 9.20
N GLY A 50 -4.61 14.99 8.83
CA GLY A 50 -3.90 14.09 9.73
C GLY A 50 -2.40 14.38 9.75
N LYS A 51 -1.72 14.00 10.83
CA LYS A 51 -0.28 14.24 10.99
C LYS A 51 0.57 13.59 9.90
N PHE A 52 0.24 12.37 9.51
CA PHE A 52 0.94 11.67 8.44
C PHE A 52 0.27 11.95 7.10
N GLU A 53 1.07 12.30 6.11
CA GLU A 53 0.63 12.51 4.72
C GLU A 53 0.98 11.31 3.86
N LEU A 54 0.16 11.04 2.85
CA LEU A 54 0.48 10.04 1.83
C LEU A 54 1.63 10.59 0.98
N PRO A 55 2.83 9.97 0.98
CA PRO A 55 3.93 10.45 0.17
C PRO A 55 3.56 10.38 -1.32
N ALA A 56 4.03 11.33 -2.12
CA ALA A 56 3.88 11.24 -3.57
C ALA A 56 4.64 10.01 -4.10
N LEU A 57 4.09 9.38 -5.14
CA LEU A 57 4.79 8.32 -5.86
C LEU A 57 6.07 8.91 -6.50
N PRO A 58 7.24 8.24 -6.43
CA PRO A 58 8.50 8.80 -6.93
C PRO A 58 8.61 8.80 -8.47
N TYR A 59 7.55 8.38 -9.17
CA TYR A 59 7.44 8.31 -10.62
C TYR A 59 5.96 8.34 -11.03
N ASP A 60 5.69 8.58 -12.32
CA ASP A 60 4.33 8.57 -12.88
C ASP A 60 3.70 7.16 -12.82
N TYR A 61 2.37 7.07 -12.80
CA TYR A 61 1.66 5.79 -12.69
C TYR A 61 1.97 4.81 -13.84
N ASN A 62 2.31 5.26 -15.04
CA ASN A 62 2.65 4.37 -16.15
C ASN A 62 4.16 4.10 -16.27
N ALA A 63 4.99 4.65 -15.37
CA ALA A 63 6.44 4.63 -15.50
C ALA A 63 7.07 3.23 -15.32
N LEU A 64 6.31 2.28 -14.73
CA LEU A 64 6.76 0.89 -14.51
C LEU A 64 6.19 -0.10 -15.54
N GLU A 65 5.47 0.37 -16.56
CA GLU A 65 4.99 -0.49 -17.64
C GLU A 65 6.16 -1.02 -18.49
N PRO A 66 6.07 -2.26 -19.02
CA PRO A 66 4.93 -3.19 -18.96
C PRO A 66 4.93 -4.12 -17.73
N TYR A 67 5.75 -3.84 -16.72
CA TYR A 67 5.99 -4.77 -15.60
C TYR A 67 4.92 -4.67 -14.51
N ILE A 68 4.50 -3.45 -14.18
CA ILE A 68 3.39 -3.15 -13.27
C ILE A 68 2.54 -2.07 -13.95
N SER A 69 1.23 -2.30 -14.09
CA SER A 69 0.38 -1.38 -14.85
C SER A 69 0.05 -0.10 -14.07
N ALA A 70 -0.27 0.97 -14.81
CA ALA A 70 -0.79 2.19 -14.20
C ALA A 70 -2.06 1.97 -13.38
N LYS A 71 -2.89 1.00 -13.77
CA LYS A 71 -4.08 0.62 -13.02
C LYS A 71 -3.70 0.06 -11.65
N THR A 72 -2.74 -0.86 -11.60
CA THR A 72 -2.22 -1.43 -10.34
C THR A 72 -1.66 -0.34 -9.45
N LEU A 73 -0.75 0.50 -9.96
CA LEU A 73 -0.15 1.57 -9.15
C LEU A 73 -1.20 2.55 -8.61
N LYS A 74 -2.19 2.93 -9.42
CA LYS A 74 -3.26 3.83 -8.96
C LYS A 74 -4.12 3.24 -7.85
N PHE A 75 -4.49 1.97 -7.96
CA PHE A 75 -5.26 1.30 -6.89
C PHE A 75 -4.40 1.07 -5.65
N HIS A 76 -3.17 0.60 -5.81
CA HIS A 76 -2.30 0.24 -4.70
C HIS A 76 -1.82 1.47 -3.92
N HIS A 77 -1.46 2.56 -4.61
CA HIS A 77 -1.07 3.82 -3.98
C HIS A 77 -2.28 4.63 -3.49
N ASP A 78 -3.18 5.04 -4.37
CA ASP A 78 -4.23 6.03 -4.04
C ASP A 78 -5.37 5.44 -3.22
N LYS A 79 -5.47 4.11 -3.12
CA LYS A 79 -6.48 3.43 -2.29
C LYS A 79 -5.86 2.71 -1.13
N HIS A 80 -5.02 1.69 -1.36
CA HIS A 80 -4.49 0.88 -0.26
C HIS A 80 -3.55 1.68 0.65
N HIS A 81 -2.49 2.27 0.09
CA HIS A 81 -1.54 3.08 0.86
C HIS A 81 -2.22 4.29 1.51
N ALA A 82 -3.04 5.02 0.75
CA ALA A 82 -3.84 6.14 1.27
C ALA A 82 -4.74 5.76 2.46
N THR A 83 -5.33 4.57 2.43
CA THR A 83 -6.20 4.07 3.51
C THR A 83 -5.39 3.78 4.77
N TYR A 84 -4.20 3.18 4.67
CA TYR A 84 -3.34 2.96 5.83
C TYR A 84 -2.94 4.28 6.51
N VAL A 85 -2.55 5.30 5.73
CA VAL A 85 -2.22 6.63 6.26
C VAL A 85 -3.43 7.27 6.94
N LYS A 86 -4.60 7.24 6.29
CA LYS A 86 -5.84 7.78 6.87
C LYS A 86 -6.20 7.08 8.19
N ASN A 87 -6.25 5.76 8.19
CA ASN A 87 -6.61 4.97 9.36
C ASN A 87 -5.60 5.18 10.51
N LEU A 88 -4.31 5.27 10.20
CA LEU A 88 -3.29 5.56 11.20
C LEU A 88 -3.58 6.91 11.90
N ASN A 89 -3.83 7.96 11.12
CA ASN A 89 -4.15 9.28 11.66
C ASN A 89 -5.41 9.26 12.55
N GLU A 90 -6.42 8.46 12.20
CA GLU A 90 -7.62 8.27 13.03
C GLU A 90 -7.31 7.53 14.33
N LEU A 91 -6.46 6.49 14.27
CA LEU A 91 -6.11 5.65 15.43
C LEU A 91 -5.21 6.36 16.44
N ILE A 92 -4.33 7.26 16.01
CA ILE A 92 -3.36 7.91 16.89
C ILE A 92 -3.89 9.19 17.53
N LYS A 93 -5.00 9.75 17.04
CA LYS A 93 -5.54 11.02 17.51
C LYS A 93 -5.86 11.00 19.01
N GLY A 94 -5.29 11.92 19.78
CA GLY A 94 -5.44 11.99 21.23
C GLY A 94 -4.72 10.89 22.00
N THR A 95 -3.82 10.14 21.36
CA THR A 95 -2.98 9.11 22.01
C THR A 95 -1.53 9.58 22.13
N ASP A 96 -0.73 8.84 22.89
CA ASP A 96 0.72 9.11 23.02
C ASP A 96 1.49 8.97 21.69
N TYR A 97 0.89 8.31 20.69
CA TYR A 97 1.47 8.18 19.35
C TYR A 97 1.24 9.40 18.47
N GLU A 98 0.29 10.28 18.82
CA GLU A 98 -0.06 11.44 17.99
C GLU A 98 1.16 12.29 17.68
N ASN A 99 2.13 12.40 18.58
CA ASN A 99 3.33 13.23 18.40
C ASN A 99 4.61 12.44 18.09
N GLN A 100 4.55 11.12 17.89
CA GLN A 100 5.71 10.28 17.59
C GLN A 100 6.03 10.18 16.08
N LYS A 101 7.28 9.84 15.75
CA LYS A 101 7.68 9.48 14.38
C LYS A 101 7.05 8.16 13.96
N LEU A 102 6.87 7.94 12.66
CA LEU A 102 6.22 6.73 12.15
C LEU A 102 6.95 5.46 12.62
N GLU A 103 8.28 5.48 12.60
CA GLU A 103 9.11 4.35 13.02
C GLU A 103 9.05 4.09 14.52
N ASP A 104 8.88 5.13 15.34
CA ASP A 104 8.68 4.96 16.78
C ASP A 104 7.32 4.33 17.08
N ILE A 105 6.29 4.67 16.31
CA ILE A 105 4.99 3.99 16.37
C ILE A 105 5.16 2.52 15.98
N ILE A 106 5.89 2.21 14.91
CA ILE A 106 6.15 0.82 14.47
C ILE A 106 6.88 0.01 15.55
N ARG A 107 7.79 0.61 16.31
CA ARG A 107 8.55 -0.06 17.37
C ARG A 107 7.70 -0.35 18.61
N ASN A 108 6.76 0.54 18.93
CA ASN A 108 6.13 0.57 20.25
C ASN A 108 4.65 0.18 20.23
N ALA A 109 3.95 0.39 19.11
CA ALA A 109 2.55 0.05 18.98
C ALA A 109 2.33 -1.42 18.65
N ASP A 110 1.10 -1.85 18.86
CA ASP A 110 0.57 -3.18 18.58
C ASP A 110 -0.81 -3.08 17.92
N GLY A 111 -1.34 -4.23 17.49
CA GLY A 111 -2.69 -4.33 16.92
C GLY A 111 -2.93 -3.40 15.71
N PRO A 112 -4.11 -2.77 15.61
CA PRO A 112 -4.46 -1.92 14.46
C PRO A 112 -3.51 -0.74 14.23
N THR A 113 -2.99 -0.13 15.29
CA THR A 113 -2.07 1.02 15.17
C THR A 113 -0.75 0.59 14.54
N PHE A 114 -0.18 -0.52 15.02
CA PHE A 114 1.00 -1.14 14.38
C PHE A 114 0.72 -1.48 12.92
N ASN A 115 -0.40 -2.17 12.64
CA ASN A 115 -0.71 -2.62 11.29
C ASN A 115 -0.76 -1.47 10.28
N ASN A 116 -1.42 -0.36 10.62
CA ASN A 116 -1.52 0.79 9.71
C ASN A 116 -0.21 1.59 9.62
N ALA A 117 0.52 1.74 10.73
CA ALA A 117 1.83 2.40 10.73
C ALA A 117 2.84 1.64 9.88
N ALA A 118 2.95 0.33 10.10
CA ALA A 118 3.87 -0.53 9.39
C ALA A 118 3.49 -0.66 7.91
N GLN A 119 2.21 -0.77 7.56
CA GLN A 119 1.81 -0.80 6.15
C GLN A 119 2.09 0.52 5.43
N ALA A 120 1.83 1.68 6.05
CA ALA A 120 2.19 2.97 5.47
C ALA A 120 3.71 3.07 5.19
N TRP A 121 4.51 2.63 6.15
CA TRP A 121 5.96 2.60 5.99
C TRP A 121 6.42 1.60 4.91
N ASN A 122 5.91 0.36 4.94
CA ASN A 122 6.26 -0.69 3.99
C ASN A 122 5.98 -0.28 2.55
N HIS A 123 4.82 0.33 2.29
CA HIS A 123 4.45 0.80 0.95
C HIS A 123 5.35 1.94 0.50
N THR A 124 5.64 2.91 1.36
CA THR A 124 6.55 3.99 1.00
C THR A 124 7.94 3.44 0.64
N PHE A 125 8.43 2.46 1.39
CA PHE A 125 9.69 1.78 1.08
C PHE A 125 9.62 0.97 -0.23
N PHE A 126 8.49 0.32 -0.51
CA PHE A 126 8.23 -0.42 -1.74
C PHE A 126 8.26 0.46 -2.99
N TRP A 127 7.62 1.62 -2.95
CA TRP A 127 7.65 2.57 -4.08
C TRP A 127 9.07 3.00 -4.41
N ASN A 128 9.87 3.30 -3.39
CA ASN A 128 11.27 3.70 -3.59
C ASN A 128 12.19 2.53 -3.97
N SER A 129 11.81 1.29 -3.63
CA SER A 129 12.49 0.07 -4.08
C SER A 129 12.32 -0.19 -5.58
N MET A 130 11.52 0.61 -6.28
CA MET A 130 11.31 0.54 -7.72
C MET A 130 11.62 1.87 -8.41
N LYS A 131 11.90 1.84 -9.72
CA LYS A 131 12.06 3.03 -10.56
C LYS A 131 11.82 2.73 -12.04
N PRO A 132 11.44 3.73 -12.85
CA PRO A 132 11.53 3.62 -14.30
C PRO A 132 12.98 3.36 -14.72
N ASN A 133 13.16 2.52 -15.75
CA ASN A 133 14.49 2.07 -16.22
C ASN A 133 15.33 1.42 -15.10
N GLY A 134 14.66 0.77 -14.13
CA GLY A 134 15.29 -0.04 -13.11
C GLY A 134 15.63 -1.46 -13.60
N GLY A 135 15.78 -2.36 -12.64
CA GLY A 135 16.13 -3.75 -12.90
C GLY A 135 17.58 -3.92 -13.33
N GLY A 136 17.85 -4.91 -14.18
CA GLY A 136 19.22 -5.31 -14.51
C GLY A 136 19.97 -5.93 -13.34
N GLU A 137 21.29 -6.07 -13.48
CA GLU A 137 22.15 -6.49 -12.37
C GLU A 137 22.41 -5.33 -11.40
N PRO A 138 22.56 -5.60 -10.09
CA PRO A 138 22.96 -4.60 -9.13
C PRO A 138 24.34 -4.02 -9.48
N THR A 139 24.54 -2.76 -9.11
CA THR A 139 25.82 -2.05 -9.25
C THR A 139 26.26 -1.48 -7.91
N GLY A 140 27.53 -1.09 -7.77
CA GLY A 140 28.03 -0.45 -6.55
C GLY A 140 28.09 -1.38 -5.33
N LEU A 141 27.96 -0.77 -4.14
CA LEU A 141 28.12 -1.44 -2.85
C LEU A 141 27.19 -2.63 -2.66
N VAL A 142 25.93 -2.51 -3.12
CA VAL A 142 24.95 -3.60 -3.00
C VAL A 142 25.34 -4.80 -3.84
N LYS A 143 25.93 -4.61 -5.03
CA LYS A 143 26.47 -5.71 -5.83
C LYS A 143 27.57 -6.45 -5.06
N GLU A 144 28.53 -5.72 -4.52
CA GLU A 144 29.64 -6.31 -3.76
C GLU A 144 29.16 -7.11 -2.55
N GLN A 145 28.20 -6.58 -1.80
CA GLN A 145 27.64 -7.29 -0.65
C GLN A 145 26.78 -8.49 -1.07
N ILE A 146 26.06 -8.40 -2.20
CA ILE A 146 25.31 -9.54 -2.75
C ILE A 146 26.27 -10.66 -3.13
N ASP A 147 27.33 -10.36 -3.88
CA ASP A 147 28.32 -11.36 -4.30
C ASP A 147 29.01 -12.01 -3.08
N ARG A 148 29.28 -11.24 -2.02
CA ARG A 148 29.85 -11.77 -0.77
C ARG A 148 28.87 -12.66 0.01
N CYS A 149 27.60 -12.29 0.09
CA CYS A 149 26.63 -12.94 0.99
C CYS A 149 25.90 -14.13 0.35
N PHE A 150 25.76 -14.10 -0.98
CA PHE A 150 24.98 -15.07 -1.77
C PHE A 150 25.80 -15.71 -2.89
N SER A 151 27.11 -15.44 -2.95
CA SER A 151 28.05 -15.89 -4.00
C SER A 151 27.87 -15.25 -5.38
N SER A 152 26.65 -14.86 -5.76
CA SER A 152 26.38 -14.13 -7.01
C SER A 152 25.00 -13.48 -6.98
N PHE A 153 24.79 -12.49 -7.86
CA PHE A 153 23.44 -11.94 -8.11
C PHE A 153 22.43 -13.01 -8.53
N SER A 154 22.82 -13.97 -9.38
CA SER A 154 21.92 -15.05 -9.81
C SER A 154 21.41 -15.87 -8.62
N LYS A 155 22.29 -16.18 -7.66
CA LYS A 155 21.94 -16.96 -6.47
C LYS A 155 21.08 -16.16 -5.50
N TYR A 156 21.39 -14.89 -5.30
CA TYR A 156 20.52 -13.99 -4.54
C TYR A 156 19.13 -13.87 -5.16
N LYS A 157 19.05 -13.69 -6.48
CA LYS A 157 17.77 -13.58 -7.21
C LYS A 157 16.95 -14.86 -7.10
N GLU A 158 17.59 -16.02 -7.19
CA GLU A 158 16.97 -17.34 -6.96
C GLU A 158 16.37 -17.43 -5.55
N GLU A 159 17.18 -17.18 -4.52
CA GLU A 159 16.77 -17.26 -3.10
C GLU A 159 15.63 -16.28 -2.78
N PHE A 160 15.76 -15.01 -3.19
CA PHE A 160 14.72 -14.01 -2.97
C PHE A 160 13.43 -14.35 -3.70
N SER A 161 13.51 -14.78 -4.97
CA SER A 161 12.32 -15.14 -5.75
C SER A 161 11.62 -16.37 -5.20
N GLU A 162 12.37 -17.36 -4.73
CA GLU A 162 11.83 -18.57 -4.10
C GLU A 162 11.05 -18.20 -2.84
N LYS A 163 11.64 -17.39 -1.95
CA LYS A 163 11.00 -16.94 -0.71
C LYS A 163 9.74 -16.12 -1.00
N ALA A 164 9.82 -15.15 -1.91
CA ALA A 164 8.68 -14.33 -2.32
C ALA A 164 7.53 -15.14 -2.93
N THR A 165 7.85 -16.13 -3.76
CA THR A 165 6.83 -16.96 -4.43
C THR A 165 6.19 -17.95 -3.46
N LYS A 166 6.96 -18.52 -2.53
CA LYS A 166 6.49 -19.53 -1.58
C LYS A 166 5.83 -18.96 -0.31
N HIS A 167 5.92 -17.66 -0.07
CA HIS A 167 5.26 -17.00 1.04
C HIS A 167 3.77 -17.35 1.08
N PHE A 168 3.25 -17.92 2.16
CA PHE A 168 1.84 -18.26 2.23
C PHE A 168 1.03 -17.07 2.74
N GLY A 169 -0.03 -16.71 2.01
CA GLY A 169 -0.88 -15.57 2.37
C GLY A 169 -0.29 -14.22 1.97
N SER A 170 -0.57 -13.23 2.80
CA SER A 170 -0.23 -11.82 2.62
C SER A 170 1.06 -11.47 3.35
N GLY A 171 1.92 -10.69 2.72
CA GLY A 171 3.18 -10.28 3.35
C GLY A 171 4.16 -9.63 2.40
N TRP A 172 5.43 -9.68 2.77
CA TRP A 172 6.50 -8.93 2.12
C TRP A 172 7.78 -9.77 2.07
N ALA A 173 8.52 -9.68 0.96
CA ALA A 173 9.89 -10.19 0.86
C ALA A 173 10.89 -9.03 0.93
N TRP A 174 11.94 -9.19 1.73
CA TRP A 174 12.91 -8.13 2.00
C TRP A 174 14.33 -8.61 1.76
N LEU A 175 15.15 -7.72 1.18
CA LEU A 175 16.59 -7.76 1.40
C LEU A 175 16.88 -6.86 2.59
N VAL A 176 17.59 -7.37 3.58
CA VAL A 176 17.94 -6.61 4.78
C VAL A 176 19.42 -6.71 5.10
N TRP A 177 19.97 -5.66 5.70
CA TRP A 177 21.28 -5.69 6.34
C TRP A 177 21.14 -6.05 7.82
N CYS A 178 21.85 -7.11 8.23
CA CYS A 178 21.99 -7.49 9.62
C CYS A 178 23.31 -6.94 10.16
N ASN A 179 23.24 -5.88 10.98
CA ASN A 179 24.44 -5.23 11.49
C ASN A 179 25.28 -6.15 12.41
N GLU A 180 24.61 -6.96 13.24
CA GLU A 180 25.28 -7.92 14.14
C GLU A 180 26.15 -8.93 13.37
N LYS A 181 25.66 -9.42 12.23
CA LYS A 181 26.37 -10.39 11.39
C LYS A 181 27.19 -9.75 10.27
N ARG A 182 27.07 -8.43 10.09
CA ARG A 182 27.60 -7.64 8.98
C ARG A 182 27.39 -8.30 7.61
N ARG A 183 26.15 -8.71 7.33
CA ARG A 183 25.79 -9.36 6.06
C ARG A 183 24.38 -8.99 5.60
N LEU A 184 24.15 -9.19 4.31
CA LEU A 184 22.82 -9.21 3.73
C LEU A 184 22.10 -10.53 4.04
N GLU A 185 20.79 -10.45 4.22
CA GLU A 185 19.88 -11.57 4.41
C GLU A 185 18.59 -11.37 3.60
N VAL A 186 18.04 -12.45 3.07
CA VAL A 186 16.67 -12.46 2.54
C VAL A 186 15.73 -12.90 3.66
N ILE A 187 14.75 -12.06 4.00
CA ILE A 187 13.71 -12.41 4.97
C ILE A 187 12.32 -12.23 4.36
N GLU A 188 11.31 -12.77 5.05
CA GLU A 188 9.91 -12.48 4.72
C GLU A 188 9.19 -12.10 6.01
N THR A 189 8.15 -11.29 5.88
CA THR A 189 7.27 -10.93 6.98
C THR A 189 5.83 -11.17 6.56
N HIS A 190 5.01 -11.65 7.50
CA HIS A 190 3.57 -11.85 7.27
C HIS A 190 2.79 -10.57 7.57
N ASP A 191 1.68 -10.37 6.86
CA ASP A 191 0.79 -9.21 6.93
C ASP A 191 1.55 -7.86 6.89
N ALA A 192 1.57 -7.14 8.03
CA ALA A 192 2.19 -5.83 8.21
C ALA A 192 3.58 -5.92 8.85
N GLY A 193 4.13 -7.12 9.07
CA GLY A 193 5.42 -7.29 9.72
C GLY A 193 6.52 -6.47 9.03
N ASN A 194 7.40 -5.87 9.83
CA ASN A 194 8.33 -4.85 9.37
C ASN A 194 9.75 -5.12 9.95
N PRO A 195 10.82 -5.07 9.14
CA PRO A 195 12.19 -5.33 9.61
C PRO A 195 12.70 -4.43 10.75
N ILE A 196 12.11 -3.24 10.94
CA ILE A 196 12.43 -2.32 12.04
C ILE A 196 12.26 -3.01 13.40
N THR A 197 11.18 -3.78 13.58
CA THR A 197 10.91 -4.49 14.84
C THR A 197 11.90 -5.64 15.09
N MET A 198 12.58 -6.08 14.04
CA MET A 198 13.61 -7.12 14.06
C MET A 198 15.02 -6.54 14.19
N LYS A 199 15.17 -5.21 14.30
CA LYS A 199 16.46 -4.49 14.29
C LYS A 199 17.32 -4.82 13.06
N LYS A 200 16.66 -5.00 11.91
CA LYS A 200 17.33 -5.21 10.61
C LYS A 200 17.03 -4.04 9.69
N TRP A 201 18.04 -3.61 8.94
CA TRP A 201 17.92 -2.47 8.04
C TRP A 201 17.36 -2.95 6.70
N PRO A 202 16.16 -2.52 6.30
CA PRO A 202 15.62 -2.84 4.99
C PRO A 202 16.42 -2.15 3.89
N ILE A 203 16.68 -2.89 2.81
CA ILE A 203 17.47 -2.44 1.65
C ILE A 203 16.57 -2.32 0.41
N ILE A 204 15.82 -3.37 0.09
CA ILE A 204 14.74 -3.37 -0.91
C ILE A 204 13.61 -4.29 -0.43
N THR A 205 12.39 -4.04 -0.91
CA THR A 205 11.23 -4.87 -0.60
C THR A 205 10.35 -5.16 -1.82
N CYS A 206 9.64 -6.28 -1.77
CA CYS A 206 8.62 -6.69 -2.73
C CYS A 206 7.32 -7.02 -1.98
N ASP A 207 6.23 -6.33 -2.33
CA ASP A 207 4.90 -6.58 -1.78
C ASP A 207 4.30 -7.87 -2.36
N LEU A 208 3.86 -8.79 -1.50
CA LEU A 208 3.29 -10.09 -1.86
C LEU A 208 1.79 -10.18 -1.58
N TRP A 209 1.17 -9.10 -1.10
CA TRP A 209 -0.28 -9.01 -1.01
C TRP A 209 -0.90 -9.08 -2.40
N GLU A 210 -1.98 -9.86 -2.55
CA GLU A 210 -2.62 -10.07 -3.86
C GLU A 210 -3.01 -8.74 -4.53
N HIS A 211 -3.43 -7.73 -3.77
CA HIS A 211 -3.79 -6.43 -4.33
C HIS A 211 -2.64 -5.74 -5.09
N GLY A 212 -1.38 -6.08 -4.79
CA GLY A 212 -0.21 -5.54 -5.49
C GLY A 212 0.03 -6.12 -6.89
N TYR A 213 -0.64 -7.22 -7.26
CA TYR A 213 -0.43 -7.86 -8.57
C TYR A 213 -1.67 -8.47 -9.21
N TYR A 214 -2.80 -8.60 -8.51
CA TYR A 214 -3.94 -9.36 -9.02
C TYR A 214 -4.56 -8.75 -10.29
N LEU A 215 -4.46 -7.42 -10.46
CA LEU A 215 -4.96 -6.75 -11.66
C LEU A 215 -4.11 -7.08 -12.90
N ASP A 216 -2.82 -7.38 -12.72
CA ASP A 216 -1.89 -7.64 -13.82
C ASP A 216 -1.63 -9.14 -14.04
N ARG A 217 -1.67 -9.94 -12.96
CA ARG A 217 -1.22 -11.35 -12.95
C ARG A 217 -2.17 -12.34 -12.29
N GLN A 218 -3.27 -11.86 -11.73
CA GLN A 218 -4.23 -12.69 -10.99
C GLN A 218 -3.49 -13.57 -9.96
N ASN A 219 -3.61 -14.90 -10.04
CA ASN A 219 -2.97 -15.84 -9.12
C ASN A 219 -1.49 -16.14 -9.45
N ASP A 220 -0.93 -15.64 -10.55
CA ASP A 220 0.44 -15.92 -10.97
C ASP A 220 1.45 -14.98 -10.28
N ARG A 221 1.65 -15.21 -8.98
CA ARG A 221 2.65 -14.49 -8.19
C ARG A 221 4.07 -14.67 -8.74
N GLY A 222 4.39 -15.85 -9.28
CA GLY A 222 5.70 -16.14 -9.85
C GLY A 222 6.02 -15.20 -11.02
N ALA A 223 5.07 -15.00 -11.92
CA ALA A 223 5.21 -14.01 -12.99
C ALA A 223 5.35 -12.59 -12.44
N TYR A 224 4.56 -12.20 -11.44
CA TYR A 224 4.67 -10.89 -10.80
C TYR A 224 6.07 -10.65 -10.23
N VAL A 225 6.60 -11.56 -9.41
CA VAL A 225 7.95 -11.46 -8.83
C VAL A 225 9.01 -11.37 -9.94
N LYS A 226 8.86 -12.15 -11.02
CA LYS A 226 9.74 -12.06 -12.19
C LYS A 226 9.72 -10.67 -12.83
N SER A 227 8.56 -10.02 -12.91
CA SER A 227 8.43 -8.67 -13.46
C SER A 227 8.93 -7.58 -12.53
N TRP A 228 8.72 -7.72 -11.22
CA TRP A 228 9.26 -6.81 -10.22
C TRP A 228 10.78 -6.65 -10.34
N TRP A 229 11.52 -7.74 -10.62
CA TRP A 229 12.96 -7.67 -10.90
C TRP A 229 13.37 -6.76 -12.04
N SER A 230 12.45 -6.39 -12.94
CA SER A 230 12.72 -5.52 -14.08
C SER A 230 12.59 -4.04 -13.73
N VAL A 231 12.13 -3.70 -12.52
CA VAL A 231 11.93 -2.33 -12.06
C VAL A 231 12.65 -2.02 -10.75
N VAL A 232 13.43 -2.97 -10.21
CA VAL A 232 14.18 -2.79 -8.94
C VAL A 232 15.10 -1.57 -9.02
N ASN A 233 15.08 -0.75 -7.97
CA ASN A 233 15.91 0.43 -7.83
C ASN A 233 17.20 0.12 -7.05
N TRP A 234 18.27 -0.20 -7.79
CA TRP A 234 19.57 -0.46 -7.19
C TRP A 234 20.25 0.78 -6.59
N ASP A 235 19.92 1.98 -7.06
CA ASP A 235 20.45 3.23 -6.50
C ASP A 235 19.94 3.44 -5.07
N PHE A 236 18.63 3.23 -4.87
CA PHE A 236 18.01 3.25 -3.55
C PHE A 236 18.60 2.15 -2.64
N ALA A 237 18.79 0.94 -3.16
CA ALA A 237 19.42 -0.15 -2.42
C ALA A 237 20.83 0.21 -1.94
N ASN A 238 21.64 0.85 -2.79
CA ASN A 238 22.97 1.34 -2.43
C ASN A 238 22.90 2.40 -1.32
N GLU A 239 22.01 3.39 -1.43
CA GLU A 239 21.83 4.43 -0.41
C GLU A 239 21.47 3.82 0.96
N LYS A 240 20.52 2.89 1.00
CA LYS A 240 20.11 2.24 2.25
C LYS A 240 21.21 1.38 2.85
N LEU A 241 21.94 0.68 2.00
CA LEU A 241 23.03 -0.17 2.46
C LEU A 241 24.19 0.66 3.01
N GLU A 242 24.53 1.79 2.37
CA GLU A 242 25.56 2.69 2.88
C GLU A 242 25.20 3.20 4.28
N LYS A 243 23.98 3.74 4.45
CA LYS A 243 23.47 4.21 5.75
C LYS A 243 23.50 3.09 6.80
N ALA A 244 23.01 1.91 6.44
CA ALA A 244 22.99 0.75 7.33
C ALA A 244 24.41 0.33 7.78
N MET A 245 25.39 0.37 6.87
CA MET A 245 26.78 0.01 7.17
C MET A 245 27.53 1.08 7.98
N ARG A 246 27.10 2.35 7.94
CA ARG A 246 27.58 3.41 8.84
C ARG A 246 26.99 3.31 10.25
N GLY A 247 25.91 2.55 10.41
CA GLY A 247 25.17 2.45 11.66
C GLY A 247 24.16 3.58 11.84
N ASP A 248 23.77 4.25 10.76
CA ASP A 248 22.72 5.27 10.79
C ASP A 248 21.40 4.63 11.25
N PRO A 249 20.52 5.35 11.97
CA PRO A 249 19.21 4.84 12.37
C PRO A 249 18.37 4.31 11.18
N ILE A 250 17.55 3.29 11.43
CA ILE A 250 16.68 2.68 10.39
C ILE A 250 15.64 3.70 9.85
N ASP A 251 15.35 4.76 10.60
CA ASP A 251 14.19 5.65 10.49
C ASP A 251 14.40 6.97 9.73
N GLU A 252 15.55 7.18 9.09
CA GLU A 252 15.81 8.42 8.34
C GLU A 252 15.51 8.32 6.85
N THR A 253 14.90 7.22 6.41
CA THR A 253 15.10 6.75 5.04
C THR A 253 13.90 6.85 4.12
N VAL A 254 12.71 7.17 4.63
CA VAL A 254 11.52 7.32 3.78
C VAL A 254 10.84 8.65 4.12
N GLY A 255 11.25 9.69 3.39
CA GLY A 255 10.83 11.07 3.62
C GLY A 255 9.31 11.23 3.67
N GLY A 256 8.84 11.67 4.83
CA GLY A 256 7.56 12.32 5.06
C GLY A 256 7.80 13.27 6.24
N GLY A 257 7.55 14.56 6.04
CA GLY A 257 8.06 15.65 6.87
C GLY A 257 7.74 15.58 8.37
N GLN A 258 8.57 16.29 9.14
CA GLN A 258 8.12 17.00 10.34
C GLN A 258 7.22 18.17 9.93
#